data_AF-A0A8H7UA12-F1
#
_entry.id   AF-A0A8H7UA12-F1
#
_cell.length_a   1.000
_cell.length_b   1.000
_cell.length_c   1.000
_cell.angle_alpha   90.00
_cell.angle_beta   90.00
_cell.angle_gamma   90.00
#
_symmetry.space_group_name_H-M   'P 1'
#
loop_
_entity.id
_entity.type
_entity.pdbx_description
1 polymer ?
#
loop_
_entity_poly.entity_id
_entity_poly.type
_entity_poly.pdbx_seq_one_letter_code
_entity_poly.pdbx_strand_id
1 'polypeptide(L)'
;HKPTHWGTAFIAAATESNQEALLSAFELIRFDILTSKEYSRSYDVPVQDKHLGDSAKHIRLISRTVSLVPMTFKHDVPFVGQMYRDVLVFNSFVKALNRSYRNLCEMLLLSLFLNDCVKRDRRDYAELSIRLPYVSDINAATGMVAKSYLENTLKEESASKAVETTEKMYSTAIDLKAGLANGFEFWDQVMKGIKVLKAAKSFESTCDMFLEADAWLQGRRFP
;
A
#
# COMPACT_ATOMS: atom_id res chain seq x y z
N HIS A 1 8.63 -5.65 -28.02
CA HIS A 1 8.38 -4.23 -27.68
C HIS A 1 9.33 -3.80 -26.56
N LYS A 2 10.00 -2.64 -26.67
CA LYS A 2 10.79 -2.09 -25.56
C LYS A 2 9.83 -1.57 -24.48
N PRO A 3 9.94 -1.99 -23.22
CA PRO A 3 9.08 -1.50 -22.14
C PRO A 3 9.31 0.00 -21.91
N THR A 4 8.26 0.71 -21.50
CA THR A 4 8.35 2.10 -21.04
C THR A 4 9.18 2.19 -19.76
N HIS A 5 9.62 3.39 -19.37
CA HIS A 5 10.35 3.59 -18.09
C HIS A 5 9.56 3.06 -16.87
N TRP A 6 8.23 3.18 -16.91
CA TRP A 6 7.32 2.60 -15.92
C TRP A 6 7.26 1.07 -15.99
N GLY A 7 7.23 0.51 -17.20
CA GLY A 7 7.31 -0.94 -17.40
C GLY A 7 8.63 -1.52 -16.88
N THR A 8 9.75 -0.85 -17.09
CA THR A 8 11.05 -1.28 -16.54
C THR A 8 11.10 -1.19 -15.01
N ALA A 9 10.49 -0.14 -14.43
CA ALA A 9 10.40 0.01 -12.98
C ALA A 9 9.52 -1.08 -12.35
N PHE A 10 8.38 -1.39 -12.98
CA PHE A 10 7.51 -2.47 -12.57
C PHE A 10 8.21 -3.83 -12.64
N ILE A 11 8.87 -4.16 -13.74
CA ILE A 11 9.61 -5.43 -13.89
C ILE A 11 10.71 -5.58 -12.84
N ALA A 12 11.40 -4.48 -12.48
CA ALA A 12 12.44 -4.50 -11.45
C ALA A 12 11.89 -4.69 -10.02
N ALA A 13 10.64 -4.29 -9.77
CA ALA A 13 9.98 -4.38 -8.47
C ALA A 13 9.10 -5.64 -8.31
N ALA A 14 8.57 -6.17 -9.41
CA ALA A 14 7.53 -7.18 -9.42
C ALA A 14 8.02 -8.53 -8.88
N THR A 15 7.27 -9.03 -7.89
CA THR A 15 7.30 -10.42 -7.42
C THR A 15 5.93 -11.03 -7.69
N GLU A 16 5.84 -12.33 -7.99
CA GLU A 16 4.57 -13.00 -8.38
C GLU A 16 3.42 -12.74 -7.40
N SER A 17 3.70 -12.65 -6.10
CA SER A 17 2.68 -12.44 -5.05
C SER A 17 2.13 -11.01 -4.97
N ASN A 18 2.87 -9.99 -5.41
CA ASN A 18 2.56 -8.58 -5.12
C ASN A 18 2.29 -7.73 -6.38
N GLN A 19 2.05 -8.38 -7.52
CA GLN A 19 1.93 -7.69 -8.82
C GLN A 19 0.78 -6.67 -8.84
N GLU A 20 -0.40 -7.04 -8.32
CA GLU A 20 -1.58 -6.15 -8.28
C GLU A 20 -1.33 -4.93 -7.39
N ALA A 21 -0.78 -5.16 -6.19
CA ALA A 21 -0.47 -4.10 -5.23
C ALA A 21 0.61 -3.14 -5.77
N LEU A 22 1.64 -3.67 -6.43
CA LEU A 22 2.68 -2.86 -7.08
C LEU A 22 2.13 -2.05 -8.25
N LEU A 23 1.26 -2.64 -9.08
CA LEU A 23 0.63 -1.92 -10.19
C LEU A 23 -0.19 -0.75 -9.66
N SER A 24 -1.03 -1.00 -8.65
CA SER A 24 -1.80 0.05 -7.98
C SER A 24 -0.88 1.11 -7.33
N ALA A 25 0.24 0.72 -6.72
CA ALA A 25 1.21 1.65 -6.15
C ALA A 25 1.78 2.61 -7.21
N PHE A 26 2.28 2.09 -8.33
CA PHE A 26 2.88 2.93 -9.38
C PHE A 26 1.85 3.86 -10.03
N GLU A 27 0.61 3.40 -10.21
CA GLU A 27 -0.45 4.23 -10.78
C GLU A 27 -0.88 5.33 -9.79
N LEU A 28 -0.93 5.05 -8.49
CA LEU A 28 -1.17 6.07 -7.46
C LEU A 28 -0.01 7.08 -7.35
N ILE A 29 1.24 6.66 -7.57
CA ILE A 29 2.39 7.57 -7.69
C ILE A 29 2.23 8.45 -8.92
N ARG A 30 1.83 7.87 -10.06
CA ARG A 30 1.61 8.58 -11.31
C ARG A 30 0.50 9.62 -11.21
N PHE A 31 -0.55 9.36 -10.43
CA PHE A 31 -1.63 10.31 -10.15
C PHE A 31 -1.30 11.37 -9.06
N ASP A 32 -0.07 11.40 -8.53
CA ASP A 32 0.36 12.25 -7.40
C ASP A 32 -0.50 12.05 -6.12
N ILE A 33 -1.17 10.89 -5.99
CA ILE A 33 -1.96 10.54 -4.81
C ILE A 33 -1.04 9.96 -3.74
N LEU A 34 -0.15 9.02 -4.10
CA LEU A 34 0.81 8.43 -3.16
C LEU A 34 1.97 9.41 -2.89
N THR A 35 1.69 10.40 -2.05
CA THR A 35 2.64 11.46 -1.65
C THR A 35 2.72 11.57 -0.14
N SER A 36 3.63 12.41 0.37
CA SER A 36 3.68 12.79 1.79
C SER A 36 2.73 13.95 2.14
N LYS A 37 2.12 14.57 1.12
CA LYS A 37 1.24 15.75 1.24
C LYS A 37 -0.10 15.39 1.87
N GLU A 38 -0.73 16.39 2.50
CA GLU A 38 -2.09 16.30 3.01
C GLU A 38 -3.11 16.37 1.87
N TYR A 39 -4.14 15.53 1.89
CA TYR A 39 -5.19 15.55 0.86
C TYR A 39 -6.17 16.74 0.98
N SER A 40 -6.17 17.48 2.08
CA SER A 40 -7.17 18.50 2.41
C SER A 40 -6.51 19.57 3.28
N ARG A 41 -7.01 20.80 3.26
CA ARG A 41 -6.51 21.89 4.11
C ARG A 41 -7.10 21.86 5.52
N SER A 42 -8.09 21.01 5.76
CA SER A 42 -8.84 20.89 7.02
C SER A 42 -8.44 19.67 7.85
N TYR A 43 -7.24 19.12 7.64
CA TYR A 43 -6.70 18.15 8.59
C TYR A 43 -6.37 18.93 9.86
N ASP A 44 -7.30 18.96 10.81
CA ASP A 44 -6.92 19.24 12.20
C ASP A 44 -5.90 18.17 12.57
N VAL A 45 -4.63 18.59 12.63
CA VAL A 45 -3.52 17.76 13.06
C VAL A 45 -3.88 17.27 14.46
N PRO A 46 -4.12 15.95 14.66
CA PRO A 46 -4.33 15.42 15.99
C PRO A 46 -3.22 15.91 16.91
N VAL A 47 -3.51 16.25 18.17
CA VAL A 47 -2.49 16.82 19.09
C VAL A 47 -1.23 15.95 19.15
N GLN A 48 -1.38 14.63 18.95
CA GLN A 48 -0.27 13.68 18.84
C GLN A 48 0.65 13.88 17.62
N ASP A 49 0.11 14.31 16.47
CA ASP A 49 0.86 14.56 15.23
C ASP A 49 1.65 15.90 15.30
N LYS A 50 1.28 16.84 16.19
CA LYS A 50 2.04 18.10 16.39
C LYS A 50 3.45 17.87 16.96
N HIS A 51 3.63 16.80 17.73
CA HIS A 51 4.93 16.42 18.29
C HIS A 51 5.84 15.70 17.28
N LEU A 52 5.30 15.25 16.14
CA LEU A 52 6.04 14.51 15.13
C LEU A 52 6.88 15.41 14.21
N GLY A 53 6.56 16.70 14.11
CA GLY A 53 7.27 17.67 13.26
C GLY A 53 7.48 17.14 11.83
N ASP A 54 8.71 17.25 11.33
CA ASP A 54 9.11 16.75 10.00
C ASP A 54 9.05 15.21 9.85
N SER A 55 8.90 14.45 10.94
CA SER A 55 8.73 12.99 10.83
C SER A 55 7.33 12.59 10.36
N ALA A 56 6.33 13.46 10.52
CA ALA A 56 4.95 13.20 10.09
C ALA A 56 4.83 12.92 8.59
N LYS A 57 5.58 13.66 7.76
CA LYS A 57 5.58 13.47 6.29
C LYS A 57 6.09 12.09 5.89
N HIS A 58 7.14 11.59 6.56
CA HIS A 58 7.72 10.28 6.27
C HIS A 58 6.79 9.15 6.72
N ILE A 59 6.26 9.25 7.95
CA ILE A 59 5.31 8.27 8.50
C ILE A 59 4.07 8.16 7.62
N ARG A 60 3.55 9.29 7.13
CA ARG A 60 2.39 9.31 6.25
C ARG A 60 2.65 8.61 4.93
N LEU A 61 3.79 8.87 4.29
CA LEU A 61 4.15 8.23 3.03
C LEU A 61 4.31 6.71 3.18
N ILE A 62 5.01 6.28 4.24
CA ILE A 62 5.28 4.86 4.50
C ILE A 62 3.98 4.13 4.84
N SER A 63 3.16 4.67 5.75
CA SER A 63 1.89 4.05 6.14
C SER A 63 0.91 3.93 4.96
N ARG A 64 0.83 4.93 4.08
CA ARG A 64 0.03 4.85 2.84
C ARG A 64 0.55 3.75 1.92
N THR A 65 1.86 3.67 1.69
CA THR A 65 2.44 2.66 0.79
C THR A 65 2.21 1.24 1.32
N VAL A 66 2.47 1.02 2.62
CA VAL A 66 2.30 -0.28 3.28
C VAL A 66 0.83 -0.70 3.37
N SER A 67 -0.12 0.24 3.34
CA SER A 67 -1.56 -0.08 3.35
C SER A 67 -2.06 -0.82 2.11
N LEU A 68 -1.25 -0.91 1.05
CA LEU A 68 -1.56 -1.68 -0.15
C LEU A 68 -1.41 -3.19 0.04
N VAL A 69 -0.77 -3.63 1.13
CA VAL A 69 -0.64 -5.05 1.47
C VAL A 69 -1.69 -5.40 2.51
N PRO A 70 -2.51 -6.45 2.30
CA PRO A 70 -3.50 -6.85 3.29
C PRO A 70 -2.84 -7.50 4.51
N MET A 71 -3.37 -7.21 5.70
CA MET A 71 -3.02 -7.91 6.95
C MET A 71 -4.21 -8.77 7.42
N THR A 72 -3.90 -9.92 8.02
CA THR A 72 -4.88 -10.87 8.55
C THR A 72 -5.23 -10.59 10.00
N PHE A 73 -6.53 -10.55 10.29
CA PHE A 73 -7.10 -10.36 11.62
C PHE A 73 -7.93 -11.58 12.00
N LYS A 74 -8.09 -11.81 13.32
CA LYS A 74 -8.92 -12.91 13.83
C LYS A 74 -10.33 -12.79 13.26
N HIS A 75 -10.81 -13.86 12.66
CA HIS A 75 -12.18 -13.97 12.18
C HIS A 75 -13.16 -13.79 13.35
N ASP A 76 -14.30 -13.14 13.10
CA ASP A 76 -15.38 -12.87 14.06
C ASP A 76 -15.08 -11.93 15.24
N VAL A 77 -13.94 -11.23 15.24
CA VAL A 77 -13.65 -10.20 16.24
C VAL A 77 -13.67 -8.82 15.56
N PRO A 78 -14.41 -7.83 16.10
CA PRO A 78 -14.38 -6.47 15.56
C PRO A 78 -12.95 -5.90 15.64
N PHE A 79 -12.61 -5.07 14.67
CA PHE A 79 -11.32 -4.38 14.67
C PHE A 79 -11.20 -3.49 15.91
N VAL A 80 -10.15 -3.72 16.70
CA VAL A 80 -9.79 -2.92 17.86
C VAL A 80 -8.48 -2.22 17.53
N GLY A 81 -8.50 -0.89 17.52
CA GLY A 81 -7.32 -0.09 17.23
C GLY A 81 -7.62 1.35 16.88
N GLN A 82 -6.57 2.17 16.83
CA GLN A 82 -6.69 3.57 16.42
C GLN A 82 -6.97 3.66 14.92
N MET A 83 -7.93 4.51 14.56
CA MET A 83 -8.30 4.77 13.17
C MET A 83 -7.73 6.10 12.73
N TYR A 84 -6.99 6.09 11.62
CA TYR A 84 -6.41 7.30 11.05
C TYR A 84 -7.18 7.72 9.81
N ARG A 85 -7.80 8.90 9.88
CA ARG A 85 -8.58 9.47 8.76
C ARG A 85 -7.78 9.52 7.45
N ASP A 86 -6.51 9.89 7.53
CA ASP A 86 -5.65 10.01 6.35
C ASP A 86 -5.49 8.67 5.59
N VAL A 87 -5.24 7.59 6.32
CA VAL A 87 -5.09 6.24 5.76
C VAL A 87 -6.43 5.72 5.21
N LEU A 88 -7.55 6.07 5.85
CA LEU A 88 -8.89 5.72 5.37
C LEU A 88 -9.27 6.48 4.08
N VAL A 89 -8.91 7.76 3.98
CA VAL A 89 -9.08 8.54 2.75
C VAL A 89 -8.23 7.94 1.63
N PHE A 90 -6.96 7.62 1.92
CA PHE A 90 -6.11 6.93 0.95
C PHE A 90 -6.72 5.61 0.47
N ASN A 91 -7.19 4.78 1.39
CA ASN A 91 -7.85 3.51 1.05
C ASN A 91 -9.08 3.70 0.14
N SER A 92 -9.78 4.82 0.25
CA SER A 92 -10.90 5.13 -0.66
C SER A 92 -10.42 5.34 -2.10
N PHE A 93 -9.26 5.98 -2.30
CA PHE A 93 -8.64 6.08 -3.63
C PHE A 93 -8.17 4.72 -4.16
N VAL A 94 -7.56 3.91 -3.30
CA VAL A 94 -7.12 2.54 -3.66
C VAL A 94 -8.31 1.69 -4.11
N LYS A 95 -9.41 1.70 -3.34
CA LYS A 95 -10.64 0.97 -3.69
C LYS A 95 -11.26 1.45 -4.99
N ALA A 96 -11.29 2.77 -5.21
CA ALA A 96 -11.79 3.33 -6.47
C ALA A 96 -10.95 2.84 -7.66
N LEU A 97 -9.62 2.88 -7.54
CA LEU A 97 -8.70 2.43 -8.58
C LEU A 97 -8.82 0.92 -8.85
N ASN A 98 -8.79 0.10 -7.80
CA ASN A 98 -8.91 -1.36 -7.94
C ASN A 98 -10.25 -1.76 -8.55
N ARG A 99 -11.36 -1.10 -8.17
CA ARG A 99 -12.68 -1.33 -8.77
C ARG A 99 -12.71 -0.94 -10.24
N SER A 100 -12.07 0.16 -10.62
CA SER A 100 -11.93 0.55 -12.03
C SER A 100 -11.16 -0.49 -12.84
N TYR A 101 -10.05 -1.03 -12.31
CA TYR A 101 -9.32 -2.11 -12.97
C TYR A 101 -10.12 -3.39 -13.07
N ARG A 102 -10.83 -3.76 -12.00
CA ARG A 102 -11.71 -4.92 -12.00
C ARG A 102 -12.78 -4.81 -13.09
N ASN A 103 -13.48 -3.67 -13.14
CA ASN A 103 -14.50 -3.41 -14.15
C ASN A 103 -13.90 -3.45 -15.56
N LEU A 104 -12.70 -2.90 -15.77
CA LEU A 104 -12.02 -2.95 -17.06
C LEU A 104 -11.73 -4.38 -17.49
N CYS A 105 -11.18 -5.22 -16.59
CA CYS A 105 -10.90 -6.63 -16.88
C CYS A 105 -12.18 -7.41 -17.21
N GLU A 106 -13.27 -7.19 -16.47
CA GLU A 106 -14.57 -7.82 -16.73
C GLU A 106 -15.16 -7.36 -18.07
N MET A 107 -15.05 -6.09 -18.42
CA MET A 107 -15.52 -5.57 -19.71
C MET A 107 -14.69 -6.07 -20.89
N LEU A 108 -13.37 -6.21 -20.73
CA LEU A 108 -12.50 -6.83 -21.73
C LEU A 108 -12.88 -8.31 -21.93
N LEU A 109 -13.09 -9.04 -20.84
CA LEU A 109 -13.53 -10.43 -20.90
C LEU A 109 -14.89 -10.55 -21.61
N LEU A 110 -15.85 -9.69 -21.27
CA LEU A 110 -17.16 -9.63 -21.94
C LEU A 110 -17.00 -9.33 -23.44
N SER A 111 -16.15 -8.37 -23.80
CA SER A 111 -15.87 -8.04 -25.20
C SER A 111 -15.31 -9.23 -25.98
N LEU A 112 -14.42 -10.03 -25.37
CA LEU A 112 -13.88 -11.24 -25.99
C LEU A 112 -14.96 -12.30 -26.23
N PHE A 113 -15.93 -12.45 -25.31
CA PHE A 113 -17.08 -13.33 -25.51
C PHE A 113 -18.03 -12.83 -26.61
N LEU A 114 -18.30 -11.53 -26.67
CA LEU A 114 -19.19 -10.93 -27.67
C LEU A 114 -18.61 -11.00 -29.09
N ASN A 115 -17.29 -10.85 -29.24
CA ASN A 115 -16.59 -10.97 -30.52
C ASN A 115 -16.28 -12.41 -30.93
N ASP A 116 -16.80 -13.41 -30.21
CA ASP A 116 -16.60 -14.84 -30.48
C ASP A 116 -15.12 -15.28 -30.50
N CYS A 117 -14.26 -14.50 -29.84
CA CYS A 117 -12.83 -14.81 -29.68
C CYS A 117 -12.59 -15.89 -28.61
N VAL A 118 -13.64 -16.36 -27.94
CA VAL A 118 -13.61 -17.34 -26.84
C VAL A 118 -14.78 -18.31 -27.00
N LYS A 119 -14.57 -19.58 -26.65
CA LYS A 119 -15.63 -20.60 -26.61
C LYS A 119 -16.72 -20.22 -25.61
N ARG A 120 -17.96 -20.08 -26.09
CA ARG A 120 -19.15 -19.72 -25.30
C ARG A 120 -19.82 -20.91 -24.60
N ASP A 121 -19.61 -22.13 -25.08
CA ASP A 121 -20.11 -23.34 -24.41
C ASP A 121 -19.20 -23.71 -23.24
N ARG A 122 -19.44 -23.05 -22.10
CA ARG A 122 -18.67 -23.14 -20.86
C ARG A 122 -19.60 -23.18 -19.65
N ARG A 123 -19.17 -23.83 -18.58
CA ARG A 123 -19.91 -23.93 -17.30
C ARG A 123 -19.17 -23.30 -16.13
N ASP A 124 -17.94 -22.85 -16.35
CA ASP A 124 -16.97 -22.38 -15.36
C ASP A 124 -16.90 -20.84 -15.27
N TYR A 125 -18.01 -20.15 -15.54
CA TYR A 125 -18.07 -18.68 -15.48
C TYR A 125 -17.76 -18.10 -14.10
N ALA A 126 -18.20 -18.77 -13.04
CA ALA A 126 -17.93 -18.34 -11.66
C ALA A 126 -16.44 -18.44 -11.33
N GLU A 127 -15.81 -19.57 -11.68
CA GLU A 127 -14.37 -19.77 -11.49
C GLU A 127 -13.55 -18.76 -12.30
N LEU A 128 -13.98 -18.48 -13.54
CA LEU A 128 -13.34 -17.49 -14.38
C LEU A 128 -13.40 -16.08 -13.74
N SER A 129 -14.54 -15.70 -13.17
CA SER A 129 -14.68 -14.43 -12.46
C SER A 129 -13.76 -14.35 -11.24
N ILE A 130 -13.62 -15.42 -10.47
CA ILE A 130 -12.72 -15.48 -9.31
C ILE A 130 -11.24 -15.44 -9.73
N ARG A 131 -10.91 -15.88 -10.96
CA ARG A 131 -9.54 -15.86 -11.47
C ARG A 131 -9.12 -14.51 -12.07
N LEU A 132 -10.05 -13.61 -12.33
CA LEU A 132 -9.73 -12.26 -12.78
C LEU A 132 -9.00 -11.51 -11.66
N PRO A 133 -8.10 -10.57 -11.97
CA PRO A 133 -7.39 -9.80 -10.96
C PRO A 133 -8.34 -8.90 -10.15
N TYR A 134 -7.85 -8.39 -9.01
CA TYR A 134 -8.57 -7.46 -8.14
C TYR A 134 -9.93 -7.97 -7.61
N VAL A 135 -10.03 -9.27 -7.27
CA VAL A 135 -11.26 -9.86 -6.68
C VAL A 135 -11.56 -9.29 -5.30
N SER A 136 -10.53 -9.16 -4.47
CA SER A 136 -10.66 -8.75 -3.08
C SER A 136 -10.24 -7.30 -2.89
N ASP A 137 -11.07 -6.53 -2.19
CA ASP A 137 -10.67 -5.20 -1.72
C ASP A 137 -9.58 -5.32 -0.66
N ILE A 138 -8.59 -4.42 -0.75
CA ILE A 138 -7.51 -4.33 0.22
C ILE A 138 -8.03 -3.63 1.49
N ASN A 139 -7.61 -4.12 2.65
CA ASN A 139 -7.91 -3.48 3.93
C ASN A 139 -6.87 -2.39 4.26
N ALA A 140 -7.31 -1.31 4.89
CA ALA A 140 -6.42 -0.21 5.29
C ALA A 140 -5.62 -0.51 6.57
N ALA A 141 -5.81 -1.70 7.13
CA ALA A 141 -5.43 -2.01 8.49
C ALA A 141 -3.91 -2.07 8.67
N THR A 142 -3.19 -2.63 7.70
CA THR A 142 -1.72 -2.64 7.68
C THR A 142 -1.15 -1.22 7.75
N GLY A 143 -1.75 -0.27 7.04
CA GLY A 143 -1.34 1.14 7.09
C GLY A 143 -1.58 1.79 8.45
N MET A 144 -2.70 1.45 9.11
CA MET A 144 -2.99 1.96 10.46
C MET A 144 -1.98 1.39 11.48
N VAL A 145 -1.74 0.08 11.44
CA VAL A 145 -0.77 -0.59 12.31
C VAL A 145 0.64 -0.06 12.08
N ALA A 146 1.05 0.10 10.82
CA ALA A 146 2.35 0.67 10.47
C ALA A 146 2.48 2.12 10.96
N LYS A 147 1.43 2.94 10.85
CA LYS A 147 1.44 4.30 11.37
C LYS A 147 1.63 4.32 12.90
N SER A 148 0.85 3.52 13.64
CA SER A 148 1.00 3.43 15.11
C SER A 148 2.37 2.90 15.53
N TYR A 149 2.90 1.89 14.82
CA TYR A 149 4.24 1.37 15.07
C TYR A 149 5.29 2.48 14.92
N LEU A 150 5.27 3.23 13.80
CA LEU A 150 6.23 4.29 13.56
C LEU A 150 6.10 5.45 14.56
N GLU A 151 4.89 5.81 14.96
CA GLU A 151 4.66 6.79 16.04
C GLU A 151 5.22 6.30 17.39
N ASN A 152 5.05 5.02 17.70
CA ASN A 152 5.59 4.43 18.92
C ASN A 152 7.12 4.35 18.89
N THR A 153 7.75 4.13 17.73
CA THR A 153 9.23 4.18 17.61
C THR A 153 9.83 5.56 17.89
N LEU A 154 9.03 6.63 17.85
CA LEU A 154 9.48 7.98 18.23
C LEU A 154 9.36 8.26 19.73
N LYS A 155 8.53 7.50 20.45
CA LYS A 155 8.30 7.65 21.88
C LYS A 155 9.13 6.67 22.70
N GLU A 156 9.36 5.48 22.16
CA GLU A 156 10.05 4.37 22.81
C GLU A 156 11.54 4.34 22.46
N GLU A 157 12.36 3.88 23.40
CA GLU A 157 13.83 3.80 23.23
C GLU A 157 14.29 2.68 22.29
N SER A 158 13.42 1.71 21.96
CA SER A 158 13.78 0.55 21.13
C SER A 158 12.64 0.09 20.22
N ALA A 159 12.99 -0.42 19.03
CA ALA A 159 12.02 -0.96 18.06
C ALA A 159 11.21 -2.14 18.63
N SER A 160 11.81 -2.99 19.47
CA SER A 160 11.11 -4.12 20.10
C SER A 160 9.99 -3.67 21.04
N LYS A 161 10.26 -2.67 21.89
CA LYS A 161 9.23 -2.08 22.77
C LYS A 161 8.09 -1.43 21.96
N ALA A 162 8.42 -0.80 20.83
CA ALA A 162 7.42 -0.22 19.94
C ALA A 162 6.50 -1.28 19.32
N VAL A 163 7.03 -2.46 18.95
CA VAL A 163 6.20 -3.59 18.49
C VAL A 163 5.26 -4.05 19.61
N GLU A 164 5.77 -4.32 20.81
CA GLU A 164 4.96 -4.79 21.95
C GLU A 164 3.84 -3.81 22.33
N THR A 165 4.14 -2.50 22.34
CA THR A 165 3.14 -1.46 22.60
C THR A 165 2.07 -1.44 21.50
N THR A 166 2.46 -1.68 20.25
CA THR A 166 1.53 -1.73 19.11
C THR A 166 0.67 -3.01 19.14
N GLU A 167 1.24 -4.16 19.52
CA GLU A 167 0.51 -5.41 19.72
C GLU A 167 -0.57 -5.30 20.80
N LYS A 168 -0.28 -4.59 21.89
CA LYS A 168 -1.26 -4.30 22.94
C LYS A 168 -2.42 -3.43 22.42
N MET A 169 -2.15 -2.49 21.51
CA MET A 169 -3.18 -1.63 20.90
C MET A 169 -4.05 -2.39 19.89
N TYR A 170 -3.49 -3.40 19.21
CA TYR A 170 -4.14 -4.17 18.15
C TYR A 170 -4.24 -5.66 18.51
N SER A 171 -4.89 -5.98 19.63
CA SER A 171 -5.00 -7.35 20.17
C SER A 171 -5.72 -8.37 19.27
N THR A 172 -6.43 -7.88 18.25
CA THR A 172 -7.16 -8.68 17.25
C THR A 172 -6.26 -9.19 16.10
N ALA A 173 -5.04 -8.67 15.95
CA ALA A 173 -4.11 -9.12 14.91
C ALA A 173 -3.66 -10.57 15.16
N ILE A 174 -3.57 -11.39 14.11
CA ILE A 174 -3.12 -12.80 14.23
C ILE A 174 -1.59 -12.87 14.35
N ASP A 175 -0.89 -12.04 13.59
CA ASP A 175 0.57 -11.89 13.64
C ASP A 175 0.97 -10.49 13.16
N LEU A 176 1.09 -9.57 14.11
CA LEU A 176 1.37 -8.17 13.83
C LEU A 176 2.79 -7.98 13.29
N LYS A 177 3.75 -8.73 13.82
CA LYS A 177 5.16 -8.65 13.40
C LYS A 177 5.32 -9.14 11.97
N ALA A 178 4.75 -10.28 11.61
CA ALA A 178 4.80 -10.78 10.23
C ALA A 178 4.09 -9.84 9.25
N GLY A 179 2.93 -9.30 9.61
CA GLY A 179 2.22 -8.35 8.75
C GLY A 179 2.98 -7.04 8.54
N LEU A 180 3.67 -6.52 9.57
CA LEU A 180 4.55 -5.36 9.42
C LEU A 180 5.79 -5.68 8.58
N ALA A 181 6.39 -6.87 8.76
CA ALA A 181 7.54 -7.31 7.98
C ALA A 181 7.19 -7.39 6.49
N ASN A 182 6.04 -7.99 6.15
CA ASN A 182 5.52 -8.03 4.77
C ASN A 182 5.28 -6.62 4.21
N GLY A 183 4.78 -5.71 5.04
CA GLY A 183 4.62 -4.31 4.68
C GLY A 183 5.95 -3.62 4.34
N PHE A 184 6.99 -3.83 5.14
CA PHE A 184 8.32 -3.28 4.89
C PHE A 184 9.02 -3.93 3.70
N GLU A 185 8.83 -5.23 3.48
CA GLU A 185 9.29 -5.89 2.26
C GLU A 185 8.64 -5.29 1.01
N PHE A 186 7.33 -5.02 1.07
CA PHE A 186 6.63 -4.34 -0.02
C PHE A 186 7.14 -2.91 -0.23
N TRP A 187 7.45 -2.17 0.83
CA TRP A 187 8.13 -0.88 0.71
C TRP A 187 9.46 -1.01 -0.04
N ASP A 188 10.28 -2.01 0.27
CA ASP A 188 11.55 -2.25 -0.40
C ASP A 188 11.36 -2.60 -1.89
N GLN A 189 10.30 -3.34 -2.22
CA GLN A 189 9.91 -3.61 -3.62
C GLN A 189 9.56 -2.32 -4.36
N VAL A 190 8.74 -1.44 -3.76
CA VAL A 190 8.41 -0.13 -4.33
C VAL A 190 9.66 0.73 -4.53
N MET A 191 10.57 0.75 -3.54
CA MET A 191 11.82 1.49 -3.61
C MET A 191 12.74 1.04 -4.75
N LYS A 192 12.76 -0.25 -5.09
CA LYS A 192 13.50 -0.76 -6.27
C LYS A 192 12.98 -0.09 -7.56
N GLY A 193 11.66 -0.03 -7.73
CA GLY A 193 11.05 0.63 -8.89
C GLY A 193 11.30 2.13 -8.92
N ILE A 194 11.24 2.80 -7.78
CA ILE A 194 11.50 4.25 -7.66
C ILE A 194 12.96 4.58 -8.04
N LYS A 195 13.93 3.75 -7.62
CA LYS A 195 15.33 3.93 -8.02
C LYS A 195 15.51 3.87 -9.54
N VAL A 196 14.76 3.00 -10.22
CA VAL A 196 14.74 2.91 -11.69
C VAL A 196 14.10 4.16 -12.32
N LEU A 197 12.98 4.65 -11.76
CA LEU A 197 12.32 5.87 -12.24
C LEU A 197 13.20 7.11 -12.07
N LYS A 198 13.94 7.21 -10.96
CA LYS A 198 14.91 8.27 -10.73
C LYS A 198 16.05 8.24 -11.74
N ALA A 199 16.59 7.05 -12.06
CA ALA A 199 17.62 6.91 -13.09
C ALA A 199 17.12 7.36 -14.48
N ALA A 200 15.81 7.21 -14.74
CA ALA A 200 15.15 7.69 -15.95
C ALA A 200 14.76 9.19 -15.90
N LYS A 201 15.15 9.94 -14.85
CA LYS A 201 14.80 11.36 -14.62
C LYS A 201 13.29 11.66 -14.75
N SER A 202 12.47 10.67 -14.42
CA SER A 202 11.01 10.78 -14.43
C SER A 202 10.52 10.99 -13.00
N PHE A 203 9.70 12.01 -12.75
CA PHE A 203 9.12 12.30 -11.43
C PHE A 203 10.16 12.53 -10.32
N GLU A 204 11.13 13.42 -10.55
CA GLU A 204 12.24 13.69 -9.61
C GLU A 204 11.76 14.08 -8.21
N SER A 205 10.80 15.01 -8.09
CA SER A 205 10.30 15.47 -6.79
C SER A 205 9.68 14.35 -5.96
N THR A 206 8.90 13.45 -6.59
CA THR A 206 8.32 12.30 -5.91
C THR A 206 9.37 11.26 -5.55
N CYS A 207 10.33 11.00 -6.44
CA CYS A 207 11.43 10.08 -6.15
C CYS A 207 12.28 10.55 -4.95
N ASP A 208 12.54 11.84 -4.83
CA ASP A 208 13.30 12.40 -3.71
C ASP A 208 12.53 12.26 -2.39
N MET A 209 11.22 12.50 -2.38
CA MET A 209 10.38 12.27 -1.19
C MET A 209 10.46 10.82 -0.68
N PHE A 210 10.47 9.84 -1.59
CA PHE A 210 10.58 8.42 -1.23
C PHE A 210 11.98 8.05 -0.72
N LEU A 211 13.04 8.62 -1.31
CA LEU A 211 14.42 8.37 -0.86
C LEU A 211 14.68 8.97 0.52
N GLU A 212 14.17 10.16 0.80
CA GLU A 212 14.25 10.76 2.15
C GLU A 212 13.51 9.90 3.17
N ALA A 213 12.32 9.39 2.83
CA ALA A 213 11.55 8.51 3.70
C ALA A 213 12.24 7.15 3.91
N ASP A 214 12.90 6.60 2.89
CA ASP A 214 13.65 5.35 2.99
C ASP A 214 14.84 5.50 3.95
N ALA A 215 15.62 6.58 3.81
CA ALA A 215 16.73 6.88 4.71
C ALA A 215 16.25 7.05 6.17
N TRP A 216 15.09 7.67 6.37
CA TRP A 216 14.48 7.82 7.69
C TRP A 216 13.99 6.48 8.28
N LEU A 217 13.51 5.56 7.45
CA LEU A 217 12.98 4.25 7.87
C LEU A 217 14.09 3.26 8.28
N GLN A 218 15.26 3.28 7.61
CA GLN A 218 16.36 2.34 7.89
C GLN A 218 16.81 2.35 9.37
N GLY A 219 16.75 3.50 10.05
CA GLY A 219 17.10 3.62 11.47
C GLY A 219 16.03 3.14 12.46
N ARG A 220 14.85 2.70 11.99
CA ARG A 220 13.66 2.42 12.83
C ARG A 220 13.00 1.08 12.55
N ARG A 221 13.56 0.28 11.63
CA ARG A 221 13.09 -1.09 11.39
C ARG A 221 13.45 -1.99 12.56
N PHE A 222 12.53 -2.88 12.92
CA PHE A 222 12.85 -3.99 13.79
C PHE A 222 13.66 -5.04 13.00
N PRO A 223 14.57 -5.77 13.65
CA PRO A 223 15.33 -6.86 13.03
C PRO A 223 14.48 -8.10 12.73
#